data_AF-A0A7C3QJM6-F1
#
_entry.id   AF-A0A7C3QJM6-F1
#
_cell.length_a   1.000
_cell.length_b   1.000
_cell.length_c   1.000
_cell.angle_alpha   90.00
_cell.angle_beta   90.00
_cell.angle_gamma   90.00
#
_symmetry.space_group_name_H-M   'P 1'
#
loop_
_entity.id
_entity.type
_entity.pdbx_description
1 polymer ?
#
loop_
_entity_poly.entity_id
_entity_poly.type
_entity_poly.pdbx_seq_one_letter_code
_entity_poly.pdbx_strand_id
1 'polypeptide(L)'
;MAKKNMTIGKQITIGFSALLLIFLIVAVVTPRDINQIIKNASQIIHSHSLDTKLAEIEIEHLDWVTKLDSYLTDPAVTTLSIETDDHKCAFGKWLYGSGRQQAERFEPGLAPLFSRIEIAHAALHKTAIAIADAGADAAGKQRAMKIFRTQTIPALHNVQSLLHEIRDKAKNNVISDKVMLKAAGSTRTTLISLIVIAILLGVAIAVFISRRITLVLKGLAGEMNESAYSLSTSSGEISSSSQTLADGASQQAAAVEEISASMEEISAMTKRDAENSAQSNSLMRQTNEVINEAEQAMKNVISSMEKIDSASNETQKIIKTIDEIAFQTNLLALNAAVEAARAGEAGAGFAVVAEEVRSLAMRSAEAAKNTASLIAATVEHVKTGSKLVQDTNEYFVKANESATKIGTLLEENSSSANEQAQAIEQANVGLTEIDNVTQRNAASSEEEAAAAMELNNQVDAMRQIVARLSALVGSEVQSLDAHGTSKTIKTVDKPLVRPAVSPQSRVKALPVSKPAAASHESKNTAKAASPNDIIPMDDDDDFEDF
;
A
#
# COMPACT_ATOMS: atom_id res chain seq x y z
N MET A 1 2.14 28.82 -21.36
CA MET A 1 0.79 29.41 -21.38
C MET A 1 -0.23 28.39 -20.92
N ALA A 2 -0.71 28.49 -19.68
CA ALA A 2 -1.70 27.59 -19.13
C ALA A 2 -3.05 27.79 -19.84
N LYS A 3 -3.45 26.84 -20.70
CA LYS A 3 -4.84 26.74 -21.17
C LYS A 3 -5.70 26.51 -19.92
N LYS A 4 -6.46 27.54 -19.54
CA LYS A 4 -7.41 27.47 -18.42
C LYS A 4 -8.48 26.42 -18.77
N ASN A 5 -8.24 25.17 -18.36
CA ASN A 5 -9.14 24.07 -18.62
C ASN A 5 -10.44 24.32 -17.86
N MET A 6 -11.50 24.61 -18.62
CA MET A 6 -12.82 24.83 -18.08
C MET A 6 -13.34 23.53 -17.45
N THR A 7 -13.79 23.56 -16.20
CA THR A 7 -14.32 22.38 -15.52
C THR A 7 -15.51 21.79 -16.28
N ILE A 8 -15.75 20.47 -16.17
CA ILE A 8 -16.88 19.79 -16.83
C ILE A 8 -18.20 20.48 -16.45
N GLY A 9 -18.38 20.81 -15.17
CA GLY A 9 -19.56 21.55 -14.71
C GLY A 9 -19.76 22.89 -15.43
N LYS A 10 -18.69 23.66 -15.64
CA LYS A 10 -18.76 24.93 -16.37
C LYS A 10 -19.04 24.76 -17.86
N GLN A 11 -18.63 23.64 -18.46
CA GLN A 11 -18.95 23.32 -19.85
C GLN A 11 -20.42 22.98 -20.03
N ILE A 12 -20.98 22.16 -19.12
CA ILE A 12 -22.39 21.79 -19.13
C ILE A 12 -23.28 23.02 -18.92
N THR A 13 -22.95 23.88 -17.95
CA THR A 13 -23.74 25.10 -17.69
C THR A 13 -23.73 26.05 -18.87
N ILE A 14 -22.60 26.23 -19.55
CA ILE A 14 -22.52 27.06 -20.76
C ILE A 14 -23.34 26.46 -21.90
N GLY A 15 -23.27 25.14 -22.12
CA GLY A 15 -24.05 24.45 -23.14
C GLY A 15 -25.56 24.56 -22.93
N PHE A 16 -26.03 24.33 -21.69
CA PHE A 16 -27.44 24.48 -21.34
C PHE A 16 -27.91 25.94 -21.39
N SER A 17 -27.07 26.90 -20.97
CA SER A 17 -27.39 28.32 -21.06
C SER A 17 -27.56 28.77 -22.51
N ALA A 18 -26.72 28.28 -23.42
CA ALA A 18 -26.84 28.57 -24.85
C ALA A 18 -28.13 28.01 -25.46
N LEU A 19 -28.52 26.78 -25.09
CA LEU A 19 -29.79 26.18 -25.50
C LEU A 19 -31.00 26.96 -24.98
N LEU A 20 -31.00 27.32 -23.69
CA LEU A 20 -32.08 28.12 -23.08
C LEU A 20 -32.23 29.48 -23.75
N LEU A 21 -31.12 30.12 -24.14
CA LEU A 21 -31.14 31.39 -24.85
C LEU A 21 -31.78 31.27 -26.24
N ILE A 22 -31.55 30.17 -26.96
CA ILE A 22 -32.22 29.90 -28.24
C ILE A 22 -33.73 29.69 -28.03
N PHE A 23 -34.14 28.93 -27.01
CA PHE A 23 -35.55 28.76 -26.68
C PHE A 23 -36.22 30.09 -26.34
N LEU A 24 -35.53 30.97 -25.62
CA LEU A 24 -36.03 32.30 -25.28
C LEU A 24 -36.23 33.17 -26.55
N ILE A 25 -35.31 33.10 -27.51
CA ILE A 25 -35.46 33.79 -28.80
C ILE A 25 -36.70 33.29 -29.55
N VAL A 26 -36.90 31.97 -29.64
CA VAL A 26 -38.08 31.37 -30.29
C VAL A 26 -39.37 31.81 -29.58
N ALA A 27 -39.37 31.83 -28.25
CA ALA A 27 -40.52 32.24 -27.45
C ALA A 27 -40.89 33.72 -27.64
N VAL A 28 -39.95 34.59 -28.02
CA VAL A 28 -40.20 36.02 -28.27
C VAL A 28 -40.64 36.29 -29.72
N VAL A 29 -40.03 35.61 -30.70
CA VAL A 29 -40.32 35.84 -32.13
C VAL A 29 -41.68 35.27 -32.53
N THR A 30 -42.02 34.07 -32.08
CA THR A 30 -43.22 33.34 -32.51
C THR A 30 -44.54 34.08 -32.20
N PRO A 31 -44.77 34.60 -30.98
CA PRO A 31 -46.01 35.33 -30.68
C PRO A 31 -46.13 36.64 -31.46
N ARG A 32 -45.02 37.30 -31.78
CA ARG A 32 -45.00 38.54 -32.55
C ARG A 32 -45.53 38.32 -33.97
N ASP A 33 -45.04 37.28 -34.62
CA ASP A 33 -45.42 36.93 -35.99
C ASP A 33 -46.88 36.43 -36.06
N ILE A 34 -47.31 35.61 -35.10
CA ILE A 34 -48.69 35.13 -35.00
C ILE A 34 -49.67 36.30 -34.81
N ASN A 35 -49.34 37.26 -33.93
CA ASN A 35 -50.18 38.44 -33.70
C ASN A 35 -50.35 39.30 -34.96
N GLN A 36 -49.34 39.35 -35.84
CA GLN A 36 -49.44 40.07 -37.10
C GLN A 36 -50.39 39.36 -38.09
N ILE A 37 -50.37 38.03 -38.12
CA ILE A 37 -51.30 37.23 -38.93
C ILE A 37 -52.75 37.40 -38.46
N ILE A 38 -53.00 37.35 -37.14
CA ILE A 38 -54.34 37.52 -36.57
C ILE A 38 -54.93 38.89 -36.92
N LYS A 39 -54.13 39.96 -36.85
CA LYS A 39 -54.56 41.31 -37.24
C LYS A 39 -54.96 41.37 -38.72
N ASN A 40 -54.14 40.80 -39.60
CA ASN A 40 -54.42 40.78 -41.04
C ASN A 40 -55.68 39.95 -41.37
N ALA A 41 -55.86 38.81 -40.71
CA ALA A 41 -57.04 37.94 -40.90
C ALA A 41 -58.34 38.65 -40.48
N SER A 42 -58.33 39.35 -39.35
CA SER A 42 -59.49 40.12 -38.87
C SER A 42 -59.95 41.18 -39.89
N GLN A 43 -59.00 41.87 -40.54
CA GLN A 43 -59.31 42.90 -41.53
C GLN A 43 -59.97 42.32 -42.80
N ILE A 44 -59.52 41.15 -43.24
CA ILE A 44 -60.08 40.43 -44.40
C ILE A 44 -61.51 39.97 -44.11
N ILE A 45 -61.76 39.39 -42.93
CA ILE A 45 -63.09 38.89 -42.53
C ILE A 45 -64.16 39.99 -42.57
N HIS A 46 -63.83 41.20 -42.07
CA HIS A 46 -64.77 42.32 -42.04
C HIS A 46 -65.08 42.89 -43.44
N SER A 47 -64.11 42.86 -44.37
CA SER A 47 -64.39 43.31 -45.74
C SER A 47 -65.24 42.30 -46.51
N HIS A 48 -64.95 41.00 -46.39
CA HIS A 48 -65.78 39.97 -47.04
C HIS A 48 -67.23 39.96 -46.55
N SER A 49 -67.45 40.19 -45.24
CA SER A 49 -68.82 40.30 -44.71
C SER A 49 -69.56 41.52 -45.28
N LEU A 50 -68.86 42.63 -45.49
CA LEU A 50 -69.42 43.85 -46.11
C LEU A 50 -69.75 43.64 -47.59
N ASP A 51 -68.86 43.08 -48.41
CA ASP A 51 -69.15 42.80 -49.82
C ASP A 51 -70.33 41.82 -49.97
N THR A 52 -70.37 40.78 -49.14
CA THR A 52 -71.47 39.81 -49.13
C THR A 52 -72.80 40.50 -48.81
N LYS A 53 -72.80 41.39 -47.81
CA LYS A 53 -74.02 42.11 -47.42
C LYS A 53 -74.49 43.08 -48.50
N LEU A 54 -73.57 43.80 -49.14
CA LEU A 54 -73.89 44.71 -50.24
C LEU A 54 -74.38 43.97 -51.48
N ALA A 55 -73.86 42.77 -51.76
CA ALA A 55 -74.37 41.91 -52.82
C ALA A 55 -75.80 41.41 -52.51
N GLU A 56 -76.07 41.02 -51.27
CA GLU A 56 -77.42 40.63 -50.82
C GLU A 56 -78.42 41.78 -51.00
N ILE A 57 -78.02 43.00 -50.60
CA ILE A 57 -78.80 44.22 -50.81
C ILE A 57 -79.11 44.46 -52.30
N GLU A 58 -78.12 44.27 -53.19
CA GLU A 58 -78.30 44.44 -54.62
C GLU A 58 -79.32 43.44 -55.20
N ILE A 59 -79.26 42.18 -54.74
CA ILE A 59 -80.21 41.12 -55.12
C ILE A 59 -81.62 41.45 -54.60
N GLU A 60 -81.75 41.88 -53.34
CA GLU A 60 -83.05 42.25 -52.75
C GLU A 60 -83.74 43.39 -53.51
N HIS A 61 -82.97 44.37 -54.00
CA HIS A 61 -83.51 45.45 -54.83
C HIS A 61 -83.93 44.98 -56.23
N LEU A 62 -83.19 44.06 -56.84
CA LEU A 62 -83.58 43.47 -58.11
C LEU A 62 -84.90 42.69 -57.98
N ASP A 63 -85.09 41.96 -56.88
CA ASP A 63 -86.37 41.30 -56.55
C ASP A 63 -87.50 42.33 -56.34
N TRP A 64 -87.22 43.42 -55.62
CA TRP A 64 -88.18 44.52 -55.42
C TRP A 64 -88.64 45.13 -56.76
N VAL A 65 -87.70 45.37 -57.70
CA VAL A 65 -88.03 45.87 -59.04
C VAL A 65 -88.81 44.84 -59.85
N THR A 66 -88.51 43.55 -59.70
CA THR A 66 -89.24 42.47 -60.40
C THR A 66 -90.70 42.40 -59.95
N LYS A 67 -90.97 42.63 -58.66
CA LYS A 67 -92.35 42.75 -58.13
C LYS A 67 -93.07 44.00 -58.67
N LEU A 68 -92.34 45.10 -58.81
CA LEU A 68 -92.86 46.32 -59.41
C LEU A 68 -93.16 46.14 -60.91
N ASP A 69 -92.31 45.44 -61.66
CA ASP A 69 -92.55 45.07 -63.06
C ASP A 69 -93.79 44.17 -63.18
N SER A 70 -93.91 43.16 -62.31
CA SER A 70 -95.07 42.25 -62.29
C SER A 70 -96.39 43.01 -62.07
N TYR A 71 -96.43 44.02 -61.20
CA TYR A 71 -97.61 44.87 -61.03
C TYR A 71 -98.00 45.63 -62.32
N LEU A 72 -97.01 46.02 -63.12
CA LEU A 72 -97.20 46.78 -64.36
C LEU A 72 -97.54 45.90 -65.56
N THR A 73 -97.06 44.66 -65.60
CA THR A 73 -97.16 43.77 -66.77
C THR A 73 -98.19 42.66 -66.61
N ASP A 74 -98.45 42.19 -65.39
CA ASP A 74 -99.41 41.13 -65.10
C ASP A 74 -100.84 41.70 -64.90
N PRO A 75 -101.83 41.30 -65.72
CA PRO A 75 -103.23 41.71 -65.54
C PRO A 75 -103.84 41.22 -64.23
N ALA A 76 -103.33 40.12 -63.64
CA ALA A 76 -103.87 39.53 -62.41
C ALA A 76 -103.44 40.28 -61.14
N VAL A 77 -102.41 41.13 -61.23
CA VAL A 77 -101.90 41.90 -60.08
C VAL A 77 -102.56 43.28 -60.06
N THR A 78 -103.46 43.49 -59.11
CA THR A 78 -104.23 44.74 -58.95
C THR A 78 -103.78 45.59 -57.76
N THR A 79 -102.90 45.07 -56.89
CA THR A 79 -102.36 45.78 -55.73
C THR A 79 -100.84 45.76 -55.76
N LEU A 80 -100.22 46.91 -55.55
CA LEU A 80 -98.77 47.04 -55.47
C LEU A 80 -98.30 46.66 -54.05
N SER A 81 -97.76 45.45 -53.88
CA SER A 81 -97.27 44.93 -52.59
C SER A 81 -95.76 45.05 -52.45
N ILE A 82 -95.23 46.27 -52.44
CA ILE A 82 -93.82 46.57 -52.18
C ILE A 82 -93.69 47.61 -51.06
N GLU A 83 -92.60 47.56 -50.31
CA GLU A 83 -92.27 48.61 -49.34
C GLU A 83 -91.81 49.87 -50.08
N THR A 84 -92.46 50.99 -49.81
CA THR A 84 -92.20 52.27 -50.47
C THR A 84 -91.39 53.22 -49.61
N ASP A 85 -91.24 52.92 -48.32
CA ASP A 85 -90.41 53.67 -47.37
C ASP A 85 -88.93 53.22 -47.47
N ASP A 86 -88.07 54.15 -47.88
CA ASP A 86 -86.63 53.95 -48.07
C ASP A 86 -85.87 53.66 -46.77
N HIS A 87 -86.51 53.86 -45.60
CA HIS A 87 -85.92 53.53 -44.30
C HIS A 87 -86.40 52.17 -43.77
N LYS A 88 -87.53 51.64 -44.25
CA LYS A 88 -88.09 50.36 -43.80
C LYS A 88 -87.71 49.17 -44.67
N CYS A 89 -87.22 49.40 -45.89
CA CYS A 89 -86.66 48.34 -46.72
C CYS A 89 -85.39 47.75 -46.06
N ALA A 90 -84.99 46.54 -46.47
CA ALA A 90 -83.86 45.83 -45.87
C ALA A 90 -82.55 46.60 -45.99
N PHE A 91 -82.32 47.28 -47.12
CA PHE A 91 -81.19 48.18 -47.29
C PHE A 91 -81.31 49.45 -46.45
N GLY A 92 -82.49 50.07 -46.39
CA GLY A 92 -82.78 51.21 -45.53
C GLY A 92 -82.44 50.93 -44.08
N LYS A 93 -82.95 49.83 -43.53
CA LYS A 93 -82.65 49.38 -42.16
C LYS A 93 -81.15 49.18 -41.92
N TRP A 94 -80.41 48.72 -42.93
CA TRP A 94 -78.97 48.53 -42.84
C TRP A 94 -78.18 49.85 -42.98
N LEU A 95 -78.57 50.70 -43.94
CA LEU A 95 -77.94 51.98 -44.29
C LEU A 95 -78.13 53.03 -43.19
N TYR A 96 -79.31 53.06 -42.57
CA TYR A 96 -79.65 53.97 -41.46
C TYR A 96 -79.43 53.35 -40.08
N GLY A 97 -79.19 52.03 -40.02
CA GLY A 97 -78.87 51.30 -38.80
C GLY A 97 -77.37 51.25 -38.50
N SER A 98 -76.95 50.22 -37.75
CA SER A 98 -75.54 50.02 -37.40
C SER A 98 -74.67 49.54 -38.58
N GLY A 99 -75.28 49.13 -39.70
CA GLY A 99 -74.59 48.55 -40.85
C GLY A 99 -73.62 49.52 -41.51
N ARG A 100 -74.12 50.72 -41.86
CA ARG A 100 -73.31 51.82 -42.39
C ARG A 100 -72.20 52.25 -41.41
N GLN A 101 -72.55 52.44 -40.14
CA GLN A 101 -71.58 52.87 -39.12
C GLN A 101 -70.43 51.88 -38.95
N GLN A 102 -70.70 50.57 -39.04
CA GLN A 102 -69.66 49.54 -39.02
C GLN A 102 -68.81 49.64 -40.29
N ALA A 103 -69.43 49.70 -41.47
CA ALA A 103 -68.72 49.81 -42.74
C ALA A 103 -67.77 51.03 -42.79
N GLU A 104 -68.22 52.19 -42.30
CA GLU A 104 -67.43 53.42 -42.25
C GLU A 104 -66.31 53.39 -41.19
N ARG A 105 -66.45 52.62 -40.10
CA ARG A 105 -65.37 52.44 -39.11
C ARG A 105 -64.24 51.58 -39.67
N PHE A 106 -64.57 50.56 -40.45
CA PHE A 106 -63.58 49.70 -41.08
C PHE A 106 -62.95 50.34 -42.32
N GLU A 107 -63.75 51.06 -43.10
CA GLU A 107 -63.31 51.80 -44.28
C GLU A 107 -63.90 53.23 -44.28
N PRO A 108 -63.19 54.20 -43.69
CA PRO A 108 -63.64 55.59 -43.66
C PRO A 108 -63.89 56.18 -45.06
N GLY A 109 -63.22 55.63 -46.09
CA GLY A 109 -63.40 56.01 -47.49
C GLY A 109 -64.78 55.69 -48.09
N LEU A 110 -65.61 54.86 -47.44
CA LEU A 110 -66.97 54.55 -47.91
C LEU A 110 -68.01 55.60 -47.53
N ALA A 111 -67.75 56.42 -46.50
CA ALA A 111 -68.69 57.44 -46.04
C ALA A 111 -69.24 58.37 -47.16
N PRO A 112 -68.42 58.94 -48.07
CA PRO A 112 -68.94 59.76 -49.17
C PRO A 112 -69.78 58.96 -50.17
N LEU A 113 -69.51 57.66 -50.36
CA LEU A 113 -70.27 56.80 -51.25
C LEU A 113 -71.64 56.43 -50.65
N PHE A 114 -71.67 56.16 -49.34
CA PHE A 114 -72.94 55.91 -48.63
C PHE A 114 -73.86 57.13 -48.62
N SER A 115 -73.31 58.35 -48.50
CA SER A 115 -74.13 59.56 -48.63
C SER A 115 -74.70 59.75 -50.04
N ARG A 116 -73.96 59.36 -51.09
CA ARG A 116 -74.45 59.43 -52.48
C ARG A 116 -75.56 58.41 -52.74
N ILE A 117 -75.40 57.17 -52.27
CA ILE A 117 -76.42 56.13 -52.48
C ILE A 117 -77.68 56.39 -51.68
N GLU A 118 -77.58 57.03 -50.51
CA GLU A 118 -78.74 57.47 -49.72
C GLU A 118 -79.69 58.34 -50.55
N ILE A 119 -79.15 59.34 -51.24
CA ILE A 119 -79.92 60.25 -52.10
C ILE A 119 -80.52 59.49 -53.29
N ALA A 120 -79.74 58.64 -53.93
CA ALA A 120 -80.18 57.85 -55.08
C ALA A 120 -81.27 56.82 -54.71
N HIS A 121 -81.15 56.21 -53.53
CA HIS A 121 -82.06 55.22 -53.00
C HIS A 121 -83.41 55.84 -52.62
N ALA A 122 -83.40 56.97 -51.92
CA ALA A 122 -84.61 57.75 -51.64
C ALA A 122 -85.33 58.18 -52.93
N ALA A 123 -84.55 58.57 -53.96
CA ALA A 123 -85.12 58.92 -55.27
C ALA A 123 -85.78 57.71 -55.96
N LEU A 124 -85.20 56.51 -55.89
CA LEU A 124 -85.80 55.28 -56.42
C LEU A 124 -87.15 54.97 -55.75
N HIS A 125 -87.21 55.05 -54.42
CA HIS A 125 -88.45 54.85 -53.66
C HIS A 125 -89.54 55.86 -54.02
N LYS A 126 -89.19 57.14 -54.24
CA LYS A 126 -90.14 58.15 -54.74
C LYS A 126 -90.75 57.77 -56.09
N THR A 127 -90.02 57.07 -56.96
CA THR A 127 -90.59 56.59 -58.24
C THR A 127 -91.63 55.49 -58.03
N ALA A 128 -91.47 54.61 -57.02
CA ALA A 128 -92.48 53.61 -56.69
C ALA A 128 -93.76 54.21 -56.11
N ILE A 129 -93.63 55.26 -55.28
CA ILE A 129 -94.79 56.03 -54.79
C ILE A 129 -95.53 56.67 -55.97
N ALA A 130 -94.81 57.30 -56.90
CA ALA A 130 -95.40 57.89 -58.11
C ALA A 130 -96.07 56.84 -59.02
N ILE A 131 -95.57 55.61 -59.05
CA ILE A 131 -96.20 54.47 -59.74
C ILE A 131 -97.47 54.02 -59.01
N ALA A 132 -97.45 53.96 -57.68
CA ALA A 132 -98.63 53.63 -56.87
C ALA A 132 -99.76 54.64 -57.07
N ASP A 133 -99.42 55.94 -57.06
CA ASP A 133 -100.37 57.05 -57.20
C ASP A 133 -100.97 57.18 -58.61
N ALA A 134 -100.37 56.55 -59.62
CA ALA A 134 -100.84 56.62 -61.00
C ALA A 134 -102.22 55.95 -61.21
N GLY A 135 -102.64 55.08 -60.29
CA GLY A 135 -103.92 54.36 -60.32
C GLY A 135 -103.84 52.96 -60.96
N ALA A 136 -104.69 52.03 -60.51
CA ALA A 136 -104.72 50.64 -60.96
C ALA A 136 -105.58 50.40 -62.23
N ASP A 137 -106.25 51.43 -62.75
CA ASP A 137 -107.03 51.37 -63.99
C ASP A 137 -106.11 51.32 -65.24
N ALA A 138 -106.66 50.97 -66.41
CA ALA A 138 -105.85 50.82 -67.62
C ALA A 138 -105.10 52.10 -68.02
N ALA A 139 -105.69 53.27 -67.75
CA ALA A 139 -105.05 54.57 -67.96
C ALA A 139 -103.92 54.85 -66.94
N GLY A 140 -104.11 54.46 -65.68
CA GLY A 140 -103.13 54.53 -64.61
C GLY A 140 -101.94 53.61 -64.83
N LYS A 141 -102.16 52.35 -65.24
CA LYS A 141 -101.08 51.42 -65.59
C LYS A 141 -100.23 51.93 -66.76
N GLN A 142 -100.81 52.62 -67.76
CA GLN A 142 -100.01 53.27 -68.83
C GLN A 142 -99.15 54.43 -68.31
N ARG A 143 -99.67 55.28 -67.41
CA ARG A 143 -98.88 56.34 -66.77
C ARG A 143 -97.76 55.76 -65.89
N ALA A 144 -98.08 54.72 -65.12
CA ALA A 144 -97.14 54.00 -64.29
C ALA A 144 -96.01 53.36 -65.12
N MET A 145 -96.32 52.74 -66.25
CA MET A 145 -95.33 52.18 -67.18
C MET A 145 -94.41 53.26 -67.76
N LYS A 146 -94.92 54.47 -68.03
CA LYS A 146 -94.09 55.61 -68.45
C LYS A 146 -93.11 56.01 -67.35
N ILE A 147 -93.57 56.16 -66.10
CA ILE A 147 -92.73 56.49 -64.94
C ILE A 147 -91.68 55.40 -64.71
N PHE A 148 -92.06 54.14 -64.80
CA PHE A 148 -91.15 53.01 -64.65
C PHE A 148 -89.98 53.07 -65.63
N ARG A 149 -90.28 53.31 -66.92
CA ARG A 149 -89.26 53.37 -67.97
C ARG A 149 -88.40 54.63 -67.91
N THR A 150 -88.98 55.80 -67.60
CA THR A 150 -88.26 57.07 -67.69
C THR A 150 -87.65 57.54 -66.37
N GLN A 151 -88.10 57.03 -65.23
CA GLN A 151 -87.62 57.44 -63.90
C GLN A 151 -87.11 56.26 -63.07
N THR A 152 -87.88 55.16 -62.95
CA THR A 152 -87.49 54.03 -62.08
C THR A 152 -86.27 53.29 -62.60
N ILE A 153 -86.23 52.90 -63.88
CA ILE A 153 -85.07 52.20 -64.46
C ILE A 153 -83.77 53.04 -64.35
N PRO A 154 -83.75 54.33 -64.72
CA PRO A 154 -82.56 55.17 -64.51
C PRO A 154 -82.17 55.34 -63.04
N ALA A 155 -83.13 55.48 -62.13
CA ALA A 155 -82.86 55.58 -60.70
C ALA A 155 -82.27 54.28 -60.14
N LEU A 156 -82.77 53.12 -60.61
CA LEU A 156 -82.24 51.80 -60.26
C LEU A 156 -80.80 51.64 -60.72
N HIS A 157 -80.50 51.98 -61.98
CA HIS A 157 -79.13 51.95 -62.50
C HIS A 157 -78.18 52.83 -61.69
N ASN A 158 -78.65 53.99 -61.21
CA ASN A 158 -77.83 54.87 -60.36
C ASN A 158 -77.53 54.20 -59.00
N VAL A 159 -78.52 53.58 -58.36
CA VAL A 159 -78.32 52.81 -57.12
C VAL A 159 -77.37 51.64 -57.35
N GLN A 160 -77.55 50.86 -58.42
CA GLN A 160 -76.68 49.73 -58.75
C GLN A 160 -75.24 50.17 -59.05
N SER A 161 -75.05 51.26 -59.79
CA SER A 161 -73.72 51.80 -60.07
C SER A 161 -73.02 52.24 -58.78
N LEU A 162 -73.75 52.86 -57.85
CA LEU A 162 -73.20 53.25 -56.55
C LEU A 162 -72.92 52.05 -55.65
N LEU A 163 -73.78 51.01 -55.65
CA LEU A 163 -73.50 49.76 -54.96
C LEU A 163 -72.23 49.09 -55.51
N HIS A 164 -72.05 49.08 -56.83
CA HIS A 164 -70.85 48.55 -57.45
C HIS A 164 -69.60 49.33 -57.04
N GLU A 165 -69.66 50.68 -57.07
CA GLU A 165 -68.56 51.55 -56.64
C GLU A 165 -68.19 51.33 -55.16
N ILE A 166 -69.20 51.18 -54.28
CA ILE A 166 -69.01 50.86 -52.86
C ILE A 166 -68.38 49.48 -52.70
N ARG A 167 -68.87 48.46 -53.42
CA ARG A 167 -68.35 47.08 -53.36
C ARG A 167 -66.91 46.99 -53.86
N ASP A 168 -66.59 47.67 -54.96
CA ASP A 168 -65.22 47.72 -55.49
C ASP A 168 -64.28 48.44 -54.52
N LYS A 169 -64.73 49.54 -53.92
CA LYS A 169 -63.93 50.24 -52.90
C LYS A 169 -63.71 49.38 -51.66
N ALA A 170 -64.73 48.65 -51.22
CA ALA A 170 -64.64 47.72 -50.09
C ALA A 170 -63.68 46.55 -50.38
N LYS A 171 -63.59 46.06 -51.62
CA LYS A 171 -62.65 45.02 -52.06
C LYS A 171 -61.22 45.52 -52.23
N ASN A 172 -61.04 46.70 -52.81
CA ASN A 172 -59.72 47.19 -53.23
C ASN A 172 -58.87 47.73 -52.09
N ASN A 173 -59.46 48.09 -50.93
CA ASN A 173 -58.69 48.53 -49.76
C ASN A 173 -58.29 47.40 -48.80
N VAL A 174 -58.40 46.14 -49.22
CA VAL A 174 -58.09 44.98 -48.38
C VAL A 174 -56.70 44.44 -48.68
N ILE A 175 -56.00 44.04 -47.62
CA ILE A 175 -54.84 43.16 -47.69
C ILE A 175 -55.25 41.89 -48.46
N SER A 176 -54.79 41.75 -49.70
CA SER A 176 -55.09 40.57 -50.53
C SER A 176 -54.74 39.27 -49.77
N ASP A 177 -55.52 38.21 -49.95
CA ASP A 177 -55.22 36.86 -49.45
C ASP A 177 -53.76 36.44 -49.71
N LYS A 178 -53.16 36.95 -50.80
CA LYS A 178 -51.75 36.76 -51.15
C LYS A 178 -50.78 37.31 -50.11
N VAL A 179 -51.08 38.45 -49.48
CA VAL A 179 -50.25 39.05 -48.42
C VAL A 179 -50.37 38.25 -47.12
N MET A 180 -51.56 37.73 -46.79
CA MET A 180 -51.74 36.83 -45.66
C MET A 180 -51.00 35.50 -45.88
N LEU A 181 -51.06 34.93 -47.08
CA LEU A 181 -50.31 33.73 -47.45
C LEU A 181 -48.79 33.96 -47.42
N LYS A 182 -48.31 35.13 -47.86
CA LYS A 182 -46.89 35.49 -47.79
C LYS A 182 -46.42 35.71 -46.34
N ALA A 183 -47.26 36.33 -45.50
CA ALA A 183 -46.98 36.50 -44.08
C ALA A 183 -46.91 35.14 -43.36
N ALA A 184 -47.89 34.26 -43.58
CA ALA A 184 -47.89 32.90 -43.04
C ALA A 184 -46.71 32.06 -43.55
N GLY A 185 -46.37 32.19 -44.83
CA GLY A 185 -45.18 31.55 -45.42
C GLY A 185 -43.88 32.04 -44.81
N SER A 186 -43.73 33.36 -44.61
CA SER A 186 -42.57 33.98 -43.95
C SER A 186 -42.42 33.50 -42.51
N THR A 187 -43.49 33.52 -41.72
CA THR A 187 -43.50 33.00 -40.34
C THR A 187 -43.10 31.52 -40.32
N ARG A 188 -43.64 30.70 -41.22
CA ARG A 188 -43.25 29.29 -41.34
C ARG A 188 -41.77 29.11 -41.64
N THR A 189 -41.20 29.89 -42.57
CA THR A 189 -39.77 29.79 -42.91
C THR A 189 -38.86 30.25 -41.78
N THR A 190 -39.21 31.32 -41.06
CA THR A 190 -38.45 31.81 -39.89
C THR A 190 -38.48 30.80 -38.75
N LEU A 191 -39.64 30.18 -38.49
CA LEU A 191 -39.74 29.12 -37.48
C LEU A 191 -38.89 27.90 -37.84
N ILE A 192 -38.98 27.43 -39.09
CA ILE A 192 -38.19 26.27 -39.54
C ILE A 192 -36.69 26.57 -39.46
N SER A 193 -36.24 27.76 -39.89
CA SER A 193 -34.81 28.11 -39.84
C SER A 193 -34.28 28.20 -38.40
N LEU A 194 -35.04 28.79 -37.48
CA LEU A 194 -34.67 28.84 -36.06
C LEU A 194 -34.59 27.44 -35.43
N ILE A 195 -35.54 26.55 -35.76
CA ILE A 195 -35.53 25.16 -35.28
C ILE A 195 -34.30 24.40 -35.81
N VAL A 196 -34.00 24.52 -37.10
CA VAL A 196 -32.83 23.85 -37.71
C VAL A 196 -31.53 24.35 -37.07
N ILE A 197 -31.38 25.66 -36.88
CA ILE A 197 -30.21 26.24 -36.21
C ILE A 197 -30.10 25.73 -34.76
N ALA A 198 -31.21 25.70 -34.02
CA ALA A 198 -31.25 25.19 -32.65
C ALA A 198 -30.78 23.73 -32.56
N ILE A 199 -31.25 22.87 -33.48
CA ILE A 199 -30.87 21.46 -33.54
C ILE A 199 -29.38 21.32 -33.87
N LEU A 200 -28.88 22.02 -34.90
CA LEU A 200 -27.47 21.96 -35.30
C LEU A 200 -26.55 22.44 -34.17
N LEU A 201 -26.89 23.54 -33.50
CA LEU A 201 -26.11 24.04 -32.37
C LEU A 201 -26.17 23.08 -31.19
N GLY A 202 -27.35 22.52 -30.89
CA GLY A 202 -27.53 21.53 -29.83
C GLY A 202 -26.69 20.27 -30.05
N VAL A 203 -26.69 19.73 -31.28
CA VAL A 203 -25.86 18.58 -31.67
C VAL A 203 -24.37 18.93 -31.56
N ALA A 204 -23.95 20.10 -32.07
CA ALA A 204 -22.55 20.53 -32.00
C ALA A 204 -22.05 20.67 -30.54
N ILE A 205 -22.86 21.28 -29.67
CA ILE A 205 -22.56 21.41 -28.23
C ILE A 205 -22.53 20.03 -27.56
N ALA A 206 -23.50 19.15 -27.84
CA ALA A 206 -23.55 17.80 -27.29
C ALA A 206 -22.32 16.97 -27.68
N VAL A 207 -21.92 17.01 -28.97
CA VAL A 207 -20.72 16.34 -29.46
C VAL A 207 -19.45 16.94 -28.83
N PHE A 208 -19.37 18.26 -28.69
CA PHE A 208 -18.22 18.92 -28.06
C PHE A 208 -18.04 18.52 -26.60
N ILE A 209 -19.12 18.57 -25.80
CA ILE A 209 -19.11 18.19 -24.39
C ILE A 209 -18.80 16.68 -24.25
N SER A 210 -19.48 15.83 -25.03
CA SER A 210 -19.26 14.38 -25.02
C SER A 210 -17.82 14.01 -25.35
N ARG A 211 -17.23 14.58 -26.43
CA ARG A 211 -15.83 14.32 -26.81
C ARG A 211 -14.85 14.76 -25.72
N ARG A 212 -15.07 15.91 -25.07
CA ARG A 212 -14.18 16.41 -24.02
C ARG A 212 -14.22 15.54 -22.77
N ILE A 213 -15.41 15.15 -22.31
CA ILE A 213 -15.57 14.25 -21.17
C ILE A 213 -14.92 12.90 -21.47
N THR A 214 -15.18 12.36 -22.67
CA THR A 214 -14.60 11.10 -23.14
C THR A 214 -13.08 11.10 -23.09
N LEU A 215 -12.44 12.17 -23.59
CA LEU A 215 -10.98 12.27 -23.58
C LEU A 215 -10.38 12.29 -22.16
N VAL A 216 -11.00 13.02 -21.23
CA VAL A 216 -10.54 13.09 -19.84
C VAL A 216 -10.69 11.73 -19.15
N LEU A 217 -11.85 11.08 -19.31
CA LEU A 217 -12.08 9.77 -18.70
C LEU A 217 -11.16 8.69 -19.28
N LYS A 218 -10.84 8.73 -20.58
CA LYS A 218 -9.83 7.84 -21.19
C LYS A 218 -8.43 8.07 -20.61
N GLY A 219 -8.04 9.33 -20.41
CA GLY A 219 -6.76 9.67 -19.78
C GLY A 219 -6.64 9.08 -18.37
N LEU A 220 -7.65 9.34 -17.53
CA LEU A 220 -7.71 8.81 -16.16
C LEU A 220 -7.73 7.28 -16.12
N ALA A 221 -8.49 6.63 -17.02
CA ALA A 221 -8.50 5.17 -17.14
C ALA A 221 -7.12 4.62 -17.51
N GLY A 222 -6.39 5.30 -18.41
CA GLY A 222 -5.01 4.95 -18.77
C GLY A 222 -4.04 5.06 -17.60
N GLU A 223 -4.06 6.20 -16.88
CA GLU A 223 -3.24 6.43 -15.69
C GLU A 223 -3.52 5.40 -14.58
N MET A 224 -4.80 5.06 -14.35
CA MET A 224 -5.19 4.01 -13.40
C MET A 224 -4.70 2.63 -13.86
N ASN A 225 -4.76 2.32 -15.15
CA ASN A 225 -4.27 1.05 -15.68
C ASN A 225 -2.76 0.89 -15.50
N GLU A 226 -1.99 1.96 -15.77
CA GLU A 226 -0.55 2.00 -15.56
C GLU A 226 -0.20 1.84 -14.08
N SER A 227 -0.92 2.55 -13.20
CA SER A 227 -0.76 2.42 -11.75
C SER A 227 -1.07 1.01 -11.25
N ALA A 228 -2.14 0.39 -11.76
CA ALA A 228 -2.49 -1.01 -11.47
C ALA A 228 -1.40 -1.99 -11.93
N TYR A 229 -0.83 -1.77 -13.12
CA TYR A 229 0.27 -2.59 -13.62
C TYR A 229 1.54 -2.48 -12.75
N SER A 230 1.91 -1.25 -12.38
CA SER A 230 3.03 -0.99 -11.48
C SER A 230 2.81 -1.67 -10.12
N LEU A 231 1.63 -1.50 -9.52
CA LEU A 231 1.28 -2.10 -8.23
C LEU A 231 1.29 -3.64 -8.29
N SER A 232 0.82 -4.26 -9.38
CA SER A 232 0.90 -5.71 -9.58
C SER A 232 2.35 -6.20 -9.57
N THR A 233 3.22 -5.47 -10.28
CA THR A 233 4.64 -5.80 -10.38
C THR A 233 5.31 -5.71 -9.02
N SER A 234 5.15 -4.59 -8.31
CA SER A 234 5.69 -4.41 -6.96
C SER A 234 5.15 -5.44 -5.95
N SER A 235 3.88 -5.81 -6.06
CA SER A 235 3.29 -6.85 -5.19
C SER A 235 3.90 -8.23 -5.50
N GLY A 236 4.17 -8.54 -6.77
CA GLY A 236 4.89 -9.75 -7.16
C GLY A 236 6.33 -9.78 -6.62
N GLU A 237 7.03 -8.64 -6.67
CA GLU A 237 8.38 -8.50 -6.09
C GLU A 237 8.38 -8.67 -4.57
N ILE A 238 7.43 -8.05 -3.86
CA ILE A 238 7.25 -8.23 -2.41
C ILE A 238 7.04 -9.71 -2.10
N SER A 239 6.08 -10.37 -2.77
CA SER A 239 5.80 -11.79 -2.53
C SER A 239 7.04 -12.69 -2.75
N SER A 240 7.82 -12.44 -3.80
CA SER A 240 9.06 -13.18 -4.05
C SER A 240 10.14 -12.89 -3.00
N SER A 241 10.25 -11.64 -2.55
CA SER A 241 11.20 -11.23 -1.51
C SER A 241 10.85 -11.86 -0.17
N SER A 242 9.57 -11.86 0.19
CA SER A 242 9.09 -12.53 1.40
C SER A 242 9.38 -14.03 1.33
N GLN A 243 9.09 -14.73 0.22
CA GLN A 243 9.45 -16.15 0.12
C GLN A 243 10.95 -16.40 0.34
N THR A 244 11.81 -15.53 -0.18
CA THR A 244 13.27 -15.61 0.03
C THR A 244 13.64 -15.37 1.50
N LEU A 245 12.95 -14.45 2.17
CA LEU A 245 13.12 -14.18 3.60
C LEU A 245 12.68 -15.37 4.46
N ALA A 246 11.54 -16.01 4.15
CA ALA A 246 11.09 -17.24 4.81
C ALA A 246 12.10 -18.37 4.65
N ASP A 247 12.59 -18.60 3.43
CA ASP A 247 13.60 -19.64 3.15
C ASP A 247 14.90 -19.34 3.92
N GLY A 248 15.34 -18.08 3.94
CA GLY A 248 16.50 -17.62 4.70
C GLY A 248 16.34 -17.79 6.21
N ALA A 249 15.17 -17.44 6.76
CA ALA A 249 14.84 -17.65 8.17
C ALA A 249 14.84 -19.15 8.53
N SER A 250 14.33 -20.02 7.65
CA SER A 250 14.33 -21.46 7.88
C SER A 250 15.75 -22.05 7.88
N GLN A 251 16.61 -21.58 6.95
CA GLN A 251 18.03 -21.96 6.95
C GLN A 251 18.76 -21.45 8.20
N GLN A 252 18.48 -20.22 8.61
CA GLN A 252 19.05 -19.63 9.81
C GLN A 252 18.63 -20.40 11.07
N ALA A 253 17.38 -20.84 11.17
CA ALA A 253 16.90 -21.65 12.29
C ALA A 253 17.67 -22.97 12.40
N ALA A 254 17.88 -23.66 11.27
CA ALA A 254 18.68 -24.89 11.24
C ALA A 254 20.14 -24.64 11.68
N ALA A 255 20.74 -23.52 11.26
CA ALA A 255 22.09 -23.16 11.69
C ALA A 255 22.15 -22.83 13.19
N VAL A 256 21.13 -22.15 13.73
CA VAL A 256 21.03 -21.88 15.18
C VAL A 256 20.92 -23.18 15.96
N GLU A 257 20.11 -24.15 15.53
CA GLU A 257 20.02 -25.46 16.18
C GLU A 257 21.38 -26.19 16.19
N GLU A 258 22.12 -26.18 15.07
CA GLU A 258 23.44 -26.80 14.98
C GLU A 258 24.48 -26.13 15.88
N ILE A 259 24.47 -24.78 15.93
CA ILE A 259 25.37 -24.03 16.80
C ILE A 259 25.01 -24.26 18.26
N SER A 260 23.72 -24.28 18.62
CA SER A 260 23.27 -24.58 19.98
C SER A 260 23.72 -25.98 20.44
N ALA A 261 23.58 -27.00 19.59
CA ALA A 261 24.10 -28.34 19.88
C ALA A 261 25.62 -28.34 20.09
N SER A 262 26.34 -27.59 19.25
CA SER A 262 27.80 -27.43 19.39
C SER A 262 28.17 -26.70 20.70
N MET A 263 27.40 -25.70 21.11
CA MET A 263 27.62 -24.97 22.37
C MET A 263 27.35 -25.85 23.60
N GLU A 264 26.35 -26.74 23.56
CA GLU A 264 26.14 -27.73 24.62
C GLU A 264 27.34 -28.69 24.74
N GLU A 265 27.87 -29.16 23.61
CA GLU A 265 29.05 -30.03 23.59
C GLU A 265 30.29 -29.31 24.14
N ILE A 266 30.54 -28.07 23.70
CA ILE A 266 31.65 -27.25 24.19
C ILE A 266 31.50 -26.98 25.69
N SER A 267 30.30 -26.64 26.17
CA SER A 267 30.03 -26.43 27.59
C SER A 267 30.37 -27.67 28.42
N ALA A 268 29.97 -28.85 27.95
CA ALA A 268 30.29 -30.12 28.60
C ALA A 268 31.79 -30.42 28.60
N MET A 269 32.50 -30.10 27.51
CA MET A 269 33.96 -30.24 27.43
C MET A 269 34.67 -29.29 28.38
N THR A 270 34.33 -28.00 28.38
CA THR A 270 34.91 -26.99 29.28
C THR A 270 34.72 -27.36 30.75
N LYS A 271 33.54 -27.87 31.14
CA LYS A 271 33.30 -28.36 32.50
C LYS A 271 34.21 -29.54 32.85
N ARG A 272 34.37 -30.49 31.92
CA ARG A 272 35.27 -31.64 32.10
C ARG A 272 36.73 -31.20 32.22
N ASP A 273 37.15 -30.19 31.46
CA ASP A 273 38.51 -29.65 31.54
C ASP A 273 38.79 -28.95 32.87
N ALA A 274 37.82 -28.24 33.44
CA ALA A 274 37.90 -27.69 34.79
C ALA A 274 38.04 -28.80 35.85
N GLU A 275 37.21 -29.85 35.77
CA GLU A 275 37.27 -31.01 36.67
C GLU A 275 38.62 -31.75 36.55
N ASN A 276 39.10 -31.99 35.33
CA ASN A 276 40.39 -32.63 35.06
C ASN A 276 41.56 -31.80 35.60
N SER A 277 41.51 -30.47 35.45
CA SER A 277 42.54 -29.55 35.95
C SER A 277 42.57 -29.57 37.48
N ALA A 278 41.40 -29.55 38.13
CA ALA A 278 41.29 -29.66 39.58
C ALA A 278 41.83 -31.01 40.11
N GLN A 279 41.48 -32.12 39.45
CA GLN A 279 42.00 -33.44 39.81
C GLN A 279 43.52 -33.53 39.63
N SER A 280 44.04 -33.01 38.52
CA SER A 280 45.48 -32.96 38.26
C SER A 280 46.21 -32.10 39.29
N ASN A 281 45.63 -30.98 39.72
CA ASN A 281 46.22 -30.12 40.74
C ASN A 281 46.30 -30.87 42.09
N SER A 282 45.26 -31.63 42.44
CA SER A 282 45.29 -32.50 43.63
C SER A 282 46.40 -33.56 43.56
N LEU A 283 46.62 -34.18 42.40
CA LEU A 283 47.70 -35.15 42.19
C LEU A 283 49.09 -34.48 42.28
N MET A 284 49.23 -33.24 41.81
CA MET A 284 50.46 -32.47 41.96
C MET A 284 50.76 -32.10 43.39
N ARG A 285 49.74 -31.76 44.19
CA ARG A 285 49.92 -31.57 45.64
C ARG A 285 50.43 -32.83 46.33
N GLN A 286 49.86 -34.00 46.03
CA GLN A 286 50.35 -35.29 46.57
C GLN A 286 51.77 -35.59 46.09
N THR A 287 52.09 -35.28 44.83
CA THR A 287 53.43 -35.48 44.27
C THR A 287 54.46 -34.59 44.97
N ASN A 288 54.12 -33.33 45.26
CA ASN A 288 54.97 -32.42 46.03
C ASN A 288 55.22 -32.93 47.45
N GLU A 289 54.21 -33.52 48.12
CA GLU A 289 54.39 -34.15 49.43
C GLU A 289 55.43 -35.29 49.37
N VAL A 290 55.32 -36.18 48.39
CA VAL A 290 56.28 -37.30 48.19
C VAL A 290 57.68 -36.79 47.86
N ILE A 291 57.82 -35.75 47.03
CA ILE A 291 59.12 -35.16 46.71
C ILE A 291 59.76 -34.52 47.95
N ASN A 292 58.97 -33.81 48.77
CA ASN A 292 59.47 -33.24 50.03
C ASN A 292 59.94 -34.31 51.02
N GLU A 293 59.22 -35.44 51.12
CA GLU A 293 59.68 -36.59 51.91
C GLU A 293 60.99 -37.19 51.37
N ALA A 294 61.11 -37.30 50.05
CA ALA A 294 62.33 -37.78 49.40
C ALA A 294 63.53 -36.84 49.64
N GLU A 295 63.35 -35.52 49.53
CA GLU A 295 64.38 -34.53 49.89
C GLU A 295 64.83 -34.68 51.34
N GLN A 296 63.88 -34.88 52.28
CA GLN A 296 64.21 -35.07 53.69
C GLN A 296 64.99 -36.37 53.93
N ALA A 297 64.61 -37.46 53.25
CA ALA A 297 65.35 -38.72 53.28
C ALA A 297 66.78 -38.56 52.73
N MET A 298 66.95 -37.83 51.64
CA MET A 298 68.26 -37.55 51.04
C MET A 298 69.15 -36.73 51.99
N LYS A 299 68.61 -35.72 52.67
CA LYS A 299 69.33 -34.96 53.72
C LYS A 299 69.86 -35.90 54.83
N ASN A 300 69.06 -36.87 55.25
CA ASN A 300 69.48 -37.86 56.23
C ASN A 300 70.63 -38.75 55.70
N VAL A 301 70.55 -39.19 54.44
CA VAL A 301 71.61 -40.00 53.79
C VAL A 301 72.91 -39.20 53.66
N ILE A 302 72.85 -37.94 53.26
CA ILE A 302 74.01 -37.03 53.18
C ILE A 302 74.68 -36.94 54.56
N SER A 303 73.91 -36.68 55.62
CA SER A 303 74.44 -36.62 57.00
C SER A 303 75.07 -37.94 57.45
N SER A 304 74.49 -39.09 57.06
CA SER A 304 75.09 -40.39 57.32
C SER A 304 76.41 -40.60 56.58
N MET A 305 76.52 -40.18 55.32
CA MET A 305 77.76 -40.26 54.56
C MET A 305 78.86 -39.38 55.15
N GLU A 306 78.52 -38.17 55.63
CA GLU A 306 79.46 -37.29 56.35
C GLU A 306 79.98 -37.95 57.65
N LYS A 307 79.09 -38.60 58.41
CA LYS A 307 79.48 -39.34 59.63
C LYS A 307 80.39 -40.52 59.30
N ILE A 308 80.10 -41.26 58.22
CA ILE A 308 80.93 -42.39 57.76
C ILE A 308 82.31 -41.89 57.29
N ASP A 309 82.37 -40.78 56.54
CA ASP A 309 83.63 -40.17 56.10
C ASP A 309 84.49 -39.76 57.32
N SER A 310 83.89 -39.08 58.30
CA SER A 310 84.56 -38.71 59.55
C SER A 310 85.09 -39.92 60.33
N ALA A 311 84.26 -40.96 60.52
CA ALA A 311 84.64 -42.18 61.21
C ALA A 311 85.76 -42.95 60.47
N SER A 312 85.73 -42.94 59.13
CA SER A 312 86.75 -43.58 58.29
C SER A 312 88.09 -42.85 58.39
N ASN A 313 88.07 -41.51 58.36
CA ASN A 313 89.27 -40.69 58.58
C ASN A 313 89.86 -40.90 59.98
N GLU A 314 89.03 -41.01 61.01
CA GLU A 314 89.49 -41.28 62.37
C GLU A 314 90.11 -42.69 62.49
N THR A 315 89.48 -43.68 61.86
CA THR A 315 90.04 -45.04 61.75
C THR A 315 91.40 -45.02 61.06
N GLN A 316 91.56 -44.23 59.98
CA GLN A 316 92.83 -44.10 59.28
C GLN A 316 93.94 -43.54 60.19
N LYS A 317 93.63 -42.57 61.06
CA LYS A 317 94.57 -42.06 62.07
C LYS A 317 94.96 -43.14 63.07
N ILE A 318 94.01 -43.92 63.57
CA ILE A 318 94.27 -45.02 64.51
C ILE A 318 95.21 -46.05 63.88
N ILE A 319 94.95 -46.45 62.63
CA ILE A 319 95.82 -47.40 61.92
C ILE A 319 97.23 -46.85 61.73
N LYS A 320 97.37 -45.55 61.43
CA LYS A 320 98.68 -44.89 61.36
C LYS A 320 99.42 -44.94 62.70
N THR A 321 98.74 -44.69 63.81
CA THR A 321 99.33 -44.83 65.15
C THR A 321 99.73 -46.28 65.46
N ILE A 322 98.97 -47.28 65.00
CA ILE A 322 99.34 -48.70 65.15
C ILE A 322 100.60 -49.02 64.35
N ASP A 323 100.73 -48.52 63.12
CA ASP A 323 101.96 -48.67 62.31
C ASP A 323 103.17 -48.02 62.98
N GLU A 324 103.00 -46.83 63.56
CA GLU A 324 104.03 -46.14 64.36
C GLU A 324 104.45 -46.96 65.60
N ILE A 325 103.49 -47.54 66.33
CA ILE A 325 103.77 -48.44 67.48
C ILE A 325 104.51 -49.70 67.02
N ALA A 326 104.09 -50.31 65.91
CA ALA A 326 104.74 -51.50 65.36
C ALA A 326 106.18 -51.19 64.95
N PHE A 327 106.43 -50.05 64.32
CA PHE A 327 107.78 -49.59 63.98
C PHE A 327 108.65 -49.34 65.22
N GLN A 328 108.12 -48.66 66.25
CA GLN A 328 108.82 -48.45 67.52
C GLN A 328 109.14 -49.78 68.21
N THR A 329 108.21 -50.74 68.20
CA THR A 329 108.39 -52.07 68.77
C THR A 329 109.48 -52.85 68.03
N ASN A 330 109.52 -52.76 66.69
CA ASN A 330 110.57 -53.36 65.87
C ASN A 330 111.96 -52.78 66.19
N LEU A 331 112.06 -51.47 66.41
CA LEU A 331 113.31 -50.81 66.83
C LEU A 331 113.74 -51.24 68.24
N LEU A 332 112.81 -51.32 69.20
CA LEU A 332 113.08 -51.81 70.55
C LEU A 332 113.56 -53.26 70.54
N ALA A 333 112.91 -54.12 69.76
CA ALA A 333 113.27 -55.52 69.61
C ALA A 333 114.65 -55.68 68.96
N LEU A 334 114.97 -54.88 67.94
CA LEU A 334 116.31 -54.83 67.35
C LEU A 334 117.37 -54.42 68.37
N ASN A 335 117.13 -53.37 69.16
CA ASN A 335 118.04 -52.94 70.22
C ASN A 335 118.24 -54.05 71.26
N ALA A 336 117.16 -54.75 71.65
CA ALA A 336 117.22 -55.88 72.58
C ALA A 336 118.01 -57.07 71.99
N ALA A 337 117.82 -57.40 70.72
CA ALA A 337 118.57 -58.46 70.04
C ALA A 337 120.08 -58.16 69.97
N VAL A 338 120.44 -56.89 69.72
CA VAL A 338 121.84 -56.43 69.73
C VAL A 338 122.45 -56.55 71.12
N GLU A 339 121.75 -56.12 72.18
CA GLU A 339 122.26 -56.21 73.55
C GLU A 339 122.33 -57.67 74.03
N ALA A 340 121.38 -58.52 73.61
CA ALA A 340 121.42 -59.96 73.87
C ALA A 340 122.62 -60.64 73.18
N ALA A 341 122.93 -60.27 71.93
CA ALA A 341 124.13 -60.74 71.24
C ALA A 341 125.42 -60.26 71.94
N ARG A 342 125.41 -59.05 72.49
CA ARG A 342 126.52 -58.47 73.26
C ARG A 342 126.78 -59.22 74.58
N ALA A 343 125.75 -59.78 75.19
CA ALA A 343 125.84 -60.57 76.42
C ALA A 343 126.33 -62.02 76.23
N GLY A 344 126.58 -62.47 74.98
CA GLY A 344 127.12 -63.80 74.68
C GLY A 344 126.17 -64.95 75.08
N GLU A 345 126.69 -66.04 75.67
CA GLU A 345 125.87 -67.21 76.04
C GLU A 345 124.78 -66.89 77.08
N ALA A 346 124.98 -65.91 77.96
CA ALA A 346 124.00 -65.50 78.95
C ALA A 346 122.76 -64.80 78.32
N GLY A 347 122.90 -64.26 77.11
CA GLY A 347 121.85 -63.55 76.38
C GLY A 347 121.05 -64.41 75.39
N ALA A 348 121.42 -65.67 75.17
CA ALA A 348 120.87 -66.51 74.11
C ALA A 348 119.33 -66.67 74.18
N GLY A 349 118.77 -66.84 75.38
CA GLY A 349 117.31 -66.91 75.58
C GLY A 349 116.60 -65.58 75.30
N PHE A 350 117.23 -64.45 75.65
CA PHE A 350 116.70 -63.12 75.36
C PHE A 350 116.75 -62.77 73.87
N ALA A 351 117.78 -63.24 73.15
CA ALA A 351 117.91 -63.03 71.71
C ALA A 351 116.76 -63.68 70.93
N VAL A 352 116.33 -64.89 71.32
CA VAL A 352 115.19 -65.58 70.70
C VAL A 352 113.89 -64.82 70.92
N VAL A 353 113.63 -64.34 72.14
CA VAL A 353 112.44 -63.53 72.44
C VAL A 353 112.47 -62.21 71.66
N ALA A 354 113.62 -61.56 71.57
CA ALA A 354 113.77 -60.31 70.82
C ALA A 354 113.48 -60.51 69.32
N GLU A 355 113.95 -61.60 68.70
CA GLU A 355 113.64 -61.91 67.30
C GLU A 355 112.15 -62.24 67.08
N GLU A 356 111.51 -62.95 68.02
CA GLU A 356 110.07 -63.23 67.93
C GLU A 356 109.23 -61.94 68.06
N VAL A 357 109.60 -61.03 68.97
CA VAL A 357 108.95 -59.71 69.12
C VAL A 357 109.17 -58.87 67.86
N ARG A 358 110.37 -58.90 67.27
CA ARG A 358 110.69 -58.22 66.01
C ARG A 358 109.83 -58.74 64.85
N SER A 359 109.71 -60.07 64.72
CA SER A 359 108.85 -60.73 63.73
C SER A 359 107.38 -60.33 63.90
N LEU A 360 106.86 -60.33 65.15
CA LEU A 360 105.49 -59.90 65.46
C LEU A 360 105.25 -58.41 65.14
N ALA A 361 106.25 -57.56 65.40
CA ALA A 361 106.20 -56.14 65.08
C ALA A 361 106.14 -55.91 63.56
N MET A 362 106.95 -56.63 62.77
CA MET A 362 106.88 -56.55 61.31
C MET A 362 105.54 -57.05 60.76
N ARG A 363 105.00 -58.16 61.29
CA ARG A 363 103.66 -58.65 60.92
C ARG A 363 102.56 -57.66 61.27
N SER A 364 102.67 -56.98 62.42
CA SER A 364 101.73 -55.93 62.84
C SER A 364 101.79 -54.72 61.91
N ALA A 365 102.98 -54.28 61.50
CA ALA A 365 103.15 -53.20 60.53
C ALA A 365 102.57 -53.55 59.16
N GLU A 366 102.80 -54.78 58.68
CA GLU A 366 102.20 -55.27 57.42
C GLU A 366 100.66 -55.30 57.50
N ALA A 367 100.10 -55.82 58.59
CA ALA A 367 98.65 -55.83 58.81
C ALA A 367 98.07 -54.41 58.91
N ALA A 368 98.76 -53.49 59.59
CA ALA A 368 98.37 -52.08 59.68
C ALA A 368 98.38 -51.43 58.30
N LYS A 369 99.42 -51.64 57.49
CA LYS A 369 99.51 -51.12 56.11
C LYS A 369 98.39 -51.65 55.21
N ASN A 370 98.10 -52.95 55.26
CA ASN A 370 97.00 -53.54 54.50
C ASN A 370 95.64 -52.95 54.93
N THR A 371 95.43 -52.78 56.24
CA THR A 371 94.22 -52.14 56.77
C THR A 371 94.12 -50.67 56.35
N ALA A 372 95.24 -49.92 56.38
CA ALA A 372 95.30 -48.54 55.93
C ALA A 372 94.90 -48.39 54.46
N SER A 373 95.32 -49.33 53.60
CA SER A 373 94.92 -49.37 52.19
C SER A 373 93.41 -49.61 52.02
N LEU A 374 92.82 -50.52 52.80
CA LEU A 374 91.37 -50.79 52.75
C LEU A 374 90.56 -49.58 53.25
N ILE A 375 91.02 -48.91 54.31
CA ILE A 375 90.37 -47.69 54.82
C ILE A 375 90.51 -46.55 53.81
N ALA A 376 91.66 -46.39 53.17
CA ALA A 376 91.84 -45.38 52.12
C ALA A 376 90.87 -45.59 50.94
N ALA A 377 90.73 -46.83 50.46
CA ALA A 377 89.75 -47.17 49.42
C ALA A 377 88.31 -46.91 49.90
N THR A 378 88.00 -47.22 51.16
CA THR A 378 86.68 -46.95 51.76
C THR A 378 86.36 -45.46 51.78
N VAL A 379 87.31 -44.60 52.18
CA VAL A 379 87.16 -43.13 52.14
C VAL A 379 86.89 -42.64 50.72
N GLU A 380 87.59 -43.18 49.72
CA GLU A 380 87.36 -42.83 48.31
C GLU A 380 85.95 -43.24 47.82
N HIS A 381 85.50 -44.44 48.19
CA HIS A 381 84.14 -44.90 47.89
C HIS A 381 83.07 -44.05 48.59
N VAL A 382 83.29 -43.66 49.84
CA VAL A 382 82.36 -42.79 50.60
C VAL A 382 82.30 -41.40 49.97
N LYS A 383 83.42 -40.82 49.55
CA LYS A 383 83.43 -39.53 48.82
C LYS A 383 82.66 -39.60 47.51
N THR A 384 82.88 -40.67 46.74
CA THR A 384 82.16 -40.90 45.48
C THR A 384 80.66 -41.08 45.72
N GLY A 385 80.28 -41.88 46.73
CA GLY A 385 78.90 -42.08 47.13
C GLY A 385 78.23 -40.80 47.62
N SER A 386 78.92 -40.01 48.43
CA SER A 386 78.44 -38.70 48.93
C SER A 386 78.14 -37.75 47.78
N LYS A 387 79.04 -37.66 46.80
CA LYS A 387 78.80 -36.87 45.59
C LYS A 387 77.57 -37.35 44.82
N LEU A 388 77.42 -38.66 44.61
CA LEU A 388 76.27 -39.21 43.89
C LEU A 388 74.94 -38.93 44.59
N VAL A 389 74.92 -39.01 45.93
CA VAL A 389 73.76 -38.67 46.76
C VAL A 389 73.46 -37.17 46.67
N GLN A 390 74.48 -36.32 46.68
CA GLN A 390 74.32 -34.87 46.56
C GLN A 390 73.75 -34.48 45.18
N ASP A 391 74.30 -35.05 44.09
CA ASP A 391 73.78 -34.88 42.73
C ASP A 391 72.32 -35.38 42.63
N THR A 392 72.01 -36.53 43.26
CA THR A 392 70.64 -37.06 43.33
C THR A 392 69.68 -36.11 44.07
N ASN A 393 70.13 -35.49 45.16
CA ASN A 393 69.34 -34.49 45.88
C ASN A 393 69.04 -33.26 45.01
N GLU A 394 69.98 -32.79 44.19
CA GLU A 394 69.72 -31.70 43.24
C GLU A 394 68.64 -32.04 42.22
N TYR A 395 68.55 -33.30 41.77
CA TYR A 395 67.47 -33.73 40.89
C TYR A 395 66.10 -33.70 41.57
N PHE A 396 66.01 -34.05 42.86
CA PHE A 396 64.76 -33.91 43.62
C PHE A 396 64.32 -32.46 43.78
N VAL A 397 65.26 -31.54 44.05
CA VAL A 397 64.97 -30.10 44.12
C VAL A 397 64.39 -29.59 42.78
N LYS A 398 65.01 -29.95 41.65
CA LYS A 398 64.50 -29.59 40.32
C LYS A 398 63.13 -30.21 40.01
N ALA A 399 62.88 -31.43 40.49
CA ALA A 399 61.58 -32.08 40.35
C ALA A 399 60.50 -31.34 41.16
N ASN A 400 60.81 -30.88 42.37
CA ASN A 400 59.92 -30.09 43.22
C ASN A 400 59.54 -28.76 42.56
N GLU A 401 60.53 -28.04 42.01
CA GLU A 401 60.31 -26.80 41.25
C GLU A 401 59.39 -27.04 40.04
N SER A 402 59.62 -28.13 39.30
CA SER A 402 58.82 -28.49 38.13
C SER A 402 57.38 -28.84 38.50
N ALA A 403 57.19 -29.64 39.56
CA ALA A 403 55.86 -30.02 40.05
C ALA A 403 55.08 -28.82 40.58
N THR A 404 55.74 -27.89 41.28
CA THR A 404 55.15 -26.61 41.70
C THR A 404 54.67 -25.80 40.49
N LYS A 405 55.52 -25.67 39.44
CA LYS A 405 55.16 -24.95 38.22
C LYS A 405 53.98 -25.59 37.48
N ILE A 406 53.90 -26.92 37.44
CA ILE A 406 52.74 -27.62 36.87
C ILE A 406 51.48 -27.33 37.69
N GLY A 407 51.57 -27.29 39.02
CA GLY A 407 50.46 -26.90 39.89
C GLY A 407 49.90 -25.52 39.54
N THR A 408 50.76 -24.50 39.39
CA THR A 408 50.33 -23.15 38.98
C THR A 408 49.63 -23.14 37.62
N LEU A 409 50.16 -23.86 36.62
CA LEU A 409 49.52 -23.95 35.30
C LEU A 409 48.15 -24.64 35.34
N LEU A 410 47.96 -25.60 36.24
CA LEU A 410 46.67 -26.27 36.43
C LEU A 410 45.64 -25.36 37.11
N GLU A 411 46.08 -24.48 38.01
CA GLU A 411 45.23 -23.44 38.59
C GLU A 411 44.80 -22.42 37.53
N GLU A 412 45.73 -21.95 36.69
CA GLU A 412 45.43 -21.09 35.55
C GLU A 412 44.43 -21.74 34.59
N ASN A 413 44.66 -23.01 34.21
CA ASN A 413 43.73 -23.76 33.35
C ASN A 413 42.33 -23.89 33.97
N SER A 414 42.23 -24.17 35.27
CA SER A 414 40.95 -24.24 35.96
C SER A 414 40.22 -22.90 35.96
N SER A 415 40.95 -21.79 36.14
CA SER A 415 40.39 -20.44 36.06
C SER A 415 39.89 -20.13 34.65
N SER A 416 40.72 -20.37 33.63
CA SER A 416 40.36 -20.15 32.22
C SER A 416 39.16 -20.99 31.78
N ALA A 417 39.06 -22.24 32.25
CA ALA A 417 37.88 -23.08 31.96
C ALA A 417 36.60 -22.49 32.58
N ASN A 418 36.69 -21.92 33.79
CA ASN A 418 35.53 -21.26 34.41
C ASN A 418 35.12 -19.97 33.67
N GLU A 419 36.08 -19.18 33.18
CA GLU A 419 35.81 -18.02 32.32
C GLU A 419 35.19 -18.43 30.98
N GLN A 420 35.68 -19.50 30.35
CA GLN A 420 35.08 -20.06 29.14
C GLN A 420 33.64 -20.51 29.38
N ALA A 421 33.35 -21.15 30.51
CA ALA A 421 31.99 -21.56 30.84
C ALA A 421 31.03 -20.35 30.93
N GLN A 422 31.48 -19.24 31.52
CA GLN A 422 30.70 -18.00 31.56
C GLN A 422 30.50 -17.39 30.16
N ALA A 423 31.54 -17.40 29.32
CA ALA A 423 31.45 -16.90 27.96
C ALA A 423 30.49 -17.74 27.09
N ILE A 424 30.47 -19.06 27.29
CA ILE A 424 29.52 -19.96 26.61
C ILE A 424 28.09 -19.67 27.05
N GLU A 425 27.85 -19.40 28.33
CA GLU A 425 26.51 -19.01 28.82
C GLU A 425 26.04 -17.71 28.15
N GLN A 426 26.91 -16.71 28.02
CA GLN A 426 26.56 -15.49 27.28
C GLN A 426 26.30 -15.75 25.79
N ALA A 427 27.07 -16.65 25.17
CA ALA A 427 26.82 -17.05 23.79
C ALA A 427 25.45 -17.73 23.62
N ASN A 428 25.01 -18.55 24.58
CA ASN A 428 23.69 -19.16 24.59
C ASN A 428 22.56 -18.12 24.69
N VAL A 429 22.73 -17.08 25.51
CA VAL A 429 21.78 -15.96 25.57
C VAL A 429 21.71 -15.26 24.20
N GLY A 430 22.86 -15.02 23.57
CA GLY A 430 22.93 -14.45 22.21
C GLY A 430 22.23 -15.32 21.15
N LEU A 431 22.42 -16.64 21.20
CA LEU A 431 21.75 -17.58 20.29
C LEU A 431 20.23 -17.58 20.47
N THR A 432 19.75 -17.45 21.71
CA THR A 432 18.31 -17.34 21.99
C THR A 432 17.71 -16.09 21.35
N GLU A 433 18.43 -14.96 21.36
CA GLU A 433 17.97 -13.74 20.69
C GLU A 433 17.98 -13.88 19.17
N ILE A 434 19.00 -14.54 18.60
CA ILE A 434 19.04 -14.85 17.17
C ILE A 434 17.85 -15.74 16.78
N ASP A 435 17.51 -16.73 17.60
CA ASP A 435 16.34 -17.59 17.37
C ASP A 435 15.03 -16.79 17.38
N ASN A 436 14.84 -15.91 18.37
CA ASN A 436 13.67 -15.02 18.43
C ASN A 436 13.53 -14.14 17.18
N VAL A 437 14.63 -13.53 16.71
CA VAL A 437 14.64 -12.74 15.48
C VAL A 437 14.35 -13.60 14.26
N THR A 438 14.89 -14.82 14.21
CA THR A 438 14.66 -15.77 13.12
C THR A 438 13.19 -16.16 13.02
N GLN A 439 12.55 -16.49 14.14
CA GLN A 439 11.12 -16.78 14.20
C GLN A 439 10.28 -15.56 13.78
N ARG A 440 10.67 -14.36 14.22
CA ARG A 440 9.99 -13.13 13.85
C ARG A 440 10.10 -12.84 12.35
N ASN A 441 11.27 -13.05 11.75
CA ASN A 441 11.47 -12.90 10.31
C ASN A 441 10.60 -13.88 9.52
N ALA A 442 10.49 -15.14 9.96
CA ALA A 442 9.60 -16.12 9.34
C ALA A 442 8.13 -15.67 9.41
N ALA A 443 7.66 -15.23 10.59
CA ALA A 443 6.29 -14.74 10.76
C ALA A 443 6.01 -13.47 9.94
N SER A 444 6.91 -12.49 9.95
CA SER A 444 6.78 -11.26 9.16
C SER A 444 6.80 -11.55 7.67
N SER A 445 7.62 -12.51 7.22
CA SER A 445 7.61 -12.96 5.84
C SER A 445 6.26 -13.55 5.42
N GLU A 446 5.64 -14.39 6.25
CA GLU A 446 4.31 -14.93 5.95
C GLU A 446 3.25 -13.83 5.87
N GLU A 447 3.32 -12.85 6.79
CA GLU A 447 2.41 -11.69 6.81
C GLU A 447 2.58 -10.81 5.56
N GLU A 448 3.82 -10.51 5.16
CA GLU A 448 4.12 -9.73 3.95
C GLU A 448 3.67 -10.45 2.68
N ALA A 449 3.88 -11.77 2.59
CA ALA A 449 3.38 -12.57 1.47
C ALA A 449 1.84 -12.52 1.39
N ALA A 450 1.15 -12.59 2.53
CA ALA A 450 -0.30 -12.43 2.60
C ALA A 450 -0.75 -11.03 2.15
N ALA A 451 -0.07 -9.98 2.61
CA ALA A 451 -0.35 -8.60 2.20
C ALA A 451 -0.13 -8.40 0.68
N ALA A 452 0.92 -8.98 0.12
CA ALA A 452 1.20 -8.94 -1.32
C ALA A 452 0.14 -9.68 -2.16
N MET A 453 -0.39 -10.79 -1.66
CA MET A 453 -1.53 -11.48 -2.29
C MET A 453 -2.79 -10.60 -2.28
N GLU A 454 -3.07 -9.93 -1.17
CA GLU A 454 -4.20 -9.01 -1.06
C GLU A 454 -4.06 -7.79 -1.99
N LEU A 455 -2.85 -7.23 -2.11
CA LEU A 455 -2.59 -6.16 -3.08
C LEU A 455 -2.84 -6.60 -4.53
N ASN A 456 -2.47 -7.83 -4.89
CA ASN A 456 -2.79 -8.38 -6.21
C ASN A 456 -4.31 -8.50 -6.44
N ASN A 457 -5.06 -8.95 -5.43
CA ASN A 457 -6.52 -8.99 -5.51
C ASN A 457 -7.13 -7.58 -5.72
N GLN A 458 -6.61 -6.57 -5.02
CA GLN A 458 -7.04 -5.18 -5.18
C GLN A 458 -6.69 -4.63 -6.57
N VAL A 459 -5.53 -4.98 -7.11
CA VAL A 459 -5.15 -4.63 -8.48
C VAL A 459 -6.13 -5.22 -9.50
N ASP A 460 -6.52 -6.47 -9.34
CA ASP A 460 -7.50 -7.10 -10.24
C ASP A 460 -8.86 -6.42 -10.16
N ALA A 461 -9.31 -6.03 -8.96
CA ALA A 461 -10.51 -5.21 -8.80
C ALA A 461 -10.37 -3.84 -9.50
N MET A 462 -9.19 -3.20 -9.41
CA MET A 462 -8.91 -1.92 -10.07
C MET A 462 -8.94 -2.06 -11.60
N ARG A 463 -8.37 -3.13 -12.14
CA ARG A 463 -8.41 -3.46 -13.58
C ARG A 463 -9.85 -3.65 -14.07
N GLN A 464 -10.71 -4.30 -13.27
CA GLN A 464 -12.14 -4.42 -13.61
C GLN A 464 -12.86 -3.07 -13.65
N ILE A 465 -12.55 -2.17 -12.70
CA ILE A 465 -13.10 -0.81 -12.69
C ILE A 465 -12.65 -0.03 -13.92
N VAL A 466 -11.36 -0.10 -14.26
CA VAL A 466 -10.80 0.53 -15.47
C VAL A 466 -11.44 -0.04 -16.74
N ALA A 467 -11.64 -1.36 -16.82
CA ALA A 467 -12.30 -1.99 -17.96
C ALA A 467 -13.75 -1.50 -18.14
N ARG A 468 -14.52 -1.41 -17.05
CA ARG A 468 -15.88 -0.84 -17.06
C ARG A 468 -15.89 0.62 -17.48
N LEU A 469 -14.95 1.43 -16.97
CA LEU A 469 -14.82 2.84 -17.33
C LEU A 469 -14.45 3.02 -18.80
N SER A 470 -13.52 2.22 -19.32
CA SER A 470 -13.13 2.23 -20.74
C SER A 470 -14.29 1.87 -21.66
N ALA A 471 -15.10 0.87 -21.29
CA ALA A 471 -16.29 0.47 -22.03
C ALA A 471 -17.37 1.58 -22.04
N LEU A 472 -17.62 2.23 -20.90
CA LEU A 472 -18.56 3.36 -20.79
C LEU A 472 -18.19 4.54 -21.71
N VAL A 473 -16.91 4.72 -21.98
CA VAL A 473 -16.38 5.87 -22.72
C VAL A 473 -16.19 5.54 -24.21
N GLY A 474 -16.69 4.39 -24.67
CA GLY A 474 -16.59 3.97 -26.07
C GLY A 474 -15.14 3.92 -26.54
N SER A 475 -14.19 3.69 -25.63
CA SER A 475 -12.92 3.12 -26.05
C SER A 475 -13.25 1.72 -26.49
N GLU A 476 -12.91 1.37 -27.72
CA GLU A 476 -12.76 -0.02 -28.09
C GLU A 476 -11.86 -0.60 -27.00
N VAL A 477 -12.43 -1.47 -26.18
CA VAL A 477 -11.65 -2.31 -25.29
C VAL A 477 -10.88 -3.14 -26.28
N GLN A 478 -9.68 -2.67 -26.64
CA GLN A 478 -8.70 -3.50 -27.30
C GLN A 478 -8.66 -4.71 -26.39
N SER A 479 -9.18 -5.83 -26.90
CA SER A 479 -9.36 -7.02 -26.10
C SER A 479 -8.03 -7.25 -25.42
N LEU A 480 -8.06 -7.25 -24.10
CA LEU A 480 -6.93 -7.67 -23.28
C LEU A 480 -6.84 -9.20 -23.42
N ASP A 481 -6.72 -9.67 -24.66
CA ASP A 481 -6.31 -11.02 -24.98
C ASP A 481 -4.81 -11.06 -24.65
N ALA A 482 -4.52 -11.55 -23.44
CA ALA A 482 -3.66 -12.71 -23.25
C ALA A 482 -2.39 -12.82 -24.14
N HIS A 483 -1.71 -11.71 -24.43
CA HIS A 483 -0.39 -11.69 -25.06
C HIS A 483 0.57 -10.84 -24.22
N GLY A 484 0.67 -11.22 -22.94
CA GLY A 484 2.00 -11.40 -22.40
C GLY A 484 2.67 -12.50 -23.23
N THR A 485 3.40 -12.12 -24.27
CA THR A 485 4.48 -12.95 -24.79
C THR A 485 5.43 -13.18 -23.62
N SER A 486 5.14 -14.25 -22.90
CA SER A 486 6.11 -15.06 -22.21
C SER A 486 7.20 -15.33 -23.24
N LYS A 487 8.27 -14.52 -23.18
CA LYS A 487 9.58 -14.98 -23.57
C LYS A 487 9.83 -16.19 -22.70
N THR A 488 9.54 -17.36 -23.26
CA THR A 488 10.09 -18.67 -22.98
C THR A 488 11.24 -18.63 -21.96
N ILE A 489 10.91 -18.49 -20.67
CA ILE A 489 11.72 -19.07 -19.63
C ILE A 489 11.33 -20.53 -19.70
N LYS A 490 12.27 -21.36 -20.15
CA LYS A 490 12.16 -22.81 -20.05
C LYS A 490 11.96 -23.14 -18.56
N THR A 491 10.71 -23.20 -18.13
CA THR A 491 10.33 -23.95 -16.97
C THR A 491 10.67 -25.39 -17.30
N VAL A 492 11.76 -25.87 -16.71
CA VAL A 492 11.98 -27.29 -16.54
C VAL A 492 10.76 -27.77 -15.76
N ASP A 493 9.83 -28.38 -16.48
CA ASP A 493 8.83 -29.29 -15.92
C ASP A 493 9.60 -30.38 -15.19
N LYS A 494 9.84 -30.16 -13.91
CA LYS A 494 10.01 -31.25 -12.96
C LYS A 494 8.72 -31.31 -12.16
N PRO A 495 8.03 -32.46 -12.11
CA PRO A 495 6.79 -32.57 -11.37
C PRO A 495 7.02 -32.12 -9.93
N LEU A 496 6.07 -31.34 -9.41
CA LEU A 496 5.88 -31.07 -7.99
C LEU A 496 5.86 -32.40 -7.22
N VAL A 497 7.03 -32.86 -6.80
CA VAL A 497 7.15 -33.70 -5.63
C VAL A 497 6.91 -32.74 -4.47
N ARG A 498 5.67 -32.72 -3.96
CA ARG A 498 5.46 -32.37 -2.55
C ARG A 498 6.51 -33.17 -1.79
N PRO A 499 7.34 -32.58 -0.92
CA PRO A 499 7.92 -33.39 0.14
C PRO A 499 6.71 -33.92 0.90
N ALA A 500 6.35 -35.16 0.64
CA ALA A 500 5.69 -35.96 1.64
C ALA A 500 6.67 -35.93 2.81
N VAL A 501 6.38 -35.07 3.78
CA VAL A 501 6.91 -35.24 5.13
C VAL A 501 6.42 -36.61 5.54
N SER A 502 7.29 -37.58 5.30
CA SER A 502 7.12 -38.95 5.75
C SER A 502 7.32 -38.88 7.25
N PRO A 503 6.34 -39.29 8.08
CA PRO A 503 6.55 -39.34 9.52
C PRO A 503 7.41 -40.57 9.83
N GLN A 504 8.73 -40.40 9.80
CA GLN A 504 9.70 -41.35 10.37
C GLN A 504 10.83 -40.50 10.97
N SER A 505 11.14 -40.51 12.26
CA SER A 505 11.09 -41.65 13.17
C SER A 505 10.34 -41.34 14.47
N ARG A 506 9.42 -42.24 14.80
CA ARG A 506 8.94 -42.46 16.15
C ARG A 506 10.12 -43.02 16.95
N VAL A 507 10.89 -42.16 17.61
CA VAL A 507 11.71 -42.62 18.72
C VAL A 507 10.75 -43.13 19.78
N LYS A 508 10.90 -44.42 20.06
CA LYS A 508 10.11 -45.20 21.00
C LYS A 508 10.16 -44.53 22.36
N ALA A 509 9.07 -43.87 22.76
CA ALA A 509 8.88 -43.40 24.12
C ALA A 509 9.07 -44.59 25.08
N LEU A 510 10.14 -44.53 25.88
CA LEU A 510 10.30 -45.38 27.05
C LEU A 510 9.16 -45.06 28.03
N PRO A 511 8.53 -46.06 28.66
CA PRO A 511 7.47 -45.80 29.62
C PRO A 511 8.07 -45.12 30.85
N VAL A 512 7.69 -43.86 31.09
CA VAL A 512 7.95 -43.19 32.35
C VAL A 512 7.13 -43.92 33.42
N SER A 513 7.83 -44.71 34.24
CA SER A 513 7.32 -45.23 35.49
C SER A 513 6.93 -44.07 36.41
N LYS A 514 5.66 -44.07 36.84
CA LYS A 514 5.18 -43.25 37.96
C LYS A 514 6.11 -43.39 39.17
N PRO A 515 6.55 -42.31 39.82
CA PRO A 515 6.85 -42.34 41.23
C PRO A 515 5.53 -42.18 41.99
N ALA A 516 5.32 -43.13 42.91
CA ALA A 516 4.23 -43.11 43.86
C ALA A 516 4.30 -41.86 44.76
N ALA A 517 3.11 -41.46 45.22
CA ALA A 517 2.95 -40.51 46.29
C ALA A 517 3.77 -40.91 47.53
N ALA A 518 4.59 -39.98 48.01
CA ALA A 518 5.04 -39.96 49.40
C ALA A 518 4.85 -38.53 49.92
N SER A 519 3.87 -38.42 50.80
CA SER A 519 3.58 -37.26 51.63
C SER A 519 4.78 -36.90 52.50
N HIS A 520 5.31 -35.68 52.35
CA HIS A 520 5.95 -34.99 53.46
C HIS A 520 5.40 -33.57 53.55
N GLU A 521 4.56 -33.41 54.56
CA GLU A 521 4.10 -32.16 55.12
C GLU A 521 5.31 -31.40 55.69
N SER A 522 5.59 -30.20 55.19
CA SER A 522 6.43 -29.24 55.90
C SER A 522 5.85 -27.84 55.69
N LYS A 523 5.23 -27.35 56.76
CA LYS A 523 4.87 -25.94 56.92
C LYS A 523 6.16 -25.14 56.93
N ASN A 524 6.33 -24.22 55.99
CA ASN A 524 7.14 -23.04 56.26
C ASN A 524 6.59 -21.81 55.55
N THR A 525 6.14 -20.88 56.38
CA THR A 525 5.70 -19.53 56.05
C THR A 525 6.92 -18.68 55.71
N ALA A 526 7.01 -18.15 54.49
CA ALA A 526 7.98 -17.10 54.17
C ALA A 526 7.37 -16.05 53.22
N LYS A 527 7.15 -14.89 53.82
CA LYS A 527 6.91 -13.53 53.32
C LYS A 527 7.37 -13.26 51.88
N ALA A 528 6.50 -12.64 51.08
CA ALA A 528 6.84 -12.08 49.78
C ALA A 528 7.83 -10.90 49.95
N ALA A 529 8.99 -10.99 49.29
CA ALA A 529 9.95 -9.90 49.16
C ALA A 529 9.48 -8.92 48.07
N SER A 530 9.65 -7.62 48.30
CA SER A 530 9.29 -6.58 47.33
C SER A 530 10.47 -6.30 46.38
N PRO A 531 10.22 -5.75 45.18
CA PRO A 531 11.26 -5.52 44.16
C PRO A 531 12.46 -4.65 44.56
N ASN A 532 12.43 -3.96 45.72
CA ASN A 532 13.54 -3.13 46.20
C ASN A 532 14.67 -3.91 46.90
N ASP A 533 14.53 -5.22 47.13
CA ASP A 533 15.55 -6.01 47.86
C ASP A 533 16.59 -6.69 46.93
N ILE A 534 16.55 -6.42 45.61
CA ILE A 534 17.37 -7.14 44.61
C ILE A 534 18.41 -6.23 43.92
N ILE A 535 18.27 -4.90 44.03
CA ILE A 535 19.24 -3.94 43.47
C ILE A 535 19.45 -2.81 44.50
N PRO A 536 20.63 -2.67 45.13
CA PRO A 536 20.96 -1.47 45.89
C PRO A 536 21.17 -0.35 44.87
N MET A 537 20.23 0.60 44.80
CA MET A 537 20.53 1.91 44.24
C MET A 537 20.96 2.78 45.41
N ASP A 538 22.21 3.23 45.37
CA ASP A 538 22.72 4.26 46.26
C ASP A 538 21.95 5.55 45.92
N ASP A 539 21.05 5.95 46.81
CA ASP A 539 20.41 7.27 46.83
C ASP A 539 21.44 8.29 47.36
N ASP A 540 22.45 8.61 46.56
CA ASP A 540 23.37 9.72 46.82
C ASP A 540 22.87 10.97 46.07
N ASP A 541 22.12 11.79 46.81
CA ASP A 541 21.83 13.21 46.55
C ASP A 541 23.11 14.06 46.69
N ASP A 542 24.10 13.87 45.81
CA ASP A 542 25.32 14.72 45.75
C ASP A 542 25.62 15.19 44.30
N PHE A 543 24.65 15.90 43.71
CA PHE A 543 24.87 16.78 42.57
C PHE A 543 24.27 18.17 42.84
N GLU A 544 24.76 18.85 43.87
CA GLU A 544 24.84 20.31 43.87
C GLU A 544 26.32 20.72 43.79
N ASP A 545 26.61 21.67 42.91
CA ASP A 545 27.92 22.16 42.46
C ASP A 545 28.72 21.24 41.51
N PHE A 546 28.42 21.30 40.21
CA PHE A 546 29.42 21.51 39.13
C PHE A 546 28.79 21.96 37.80
#